data_AF-A0A5N6DGR0-F1
#
_entry.id   AF-A0A5N6DGR0-F1
#
_cell.length_a   1.000
_cell.length_b   1.000
_cell.length_c   1.000
_cell.angle_alpha   90.00
_cell.angle_beta   90.00
_cell.angle_gamma   90.00
#
_symmetry.space_group_name_H-M   'P 1'
#
loop_
_entity.id
_entity.type
_entity.pdbx_description
1 polymer ?
#
loop_
_entity_poly.entity_id
_entity_poly.type
_entity_poly.pdbx_seq_one_letter_code
_entity_poly.pdbx_strand_id
1 'polypeptide(L)'
;MDEDPETTLQNLTTQLTTTPQAFPTCCLSLSTPLLQTLTTLLPQKPDYTLSIGSGSGLLEALLTHTNPTLQIEGVEVNPTVNRYIAEQDMHVVSGTWDVLSSRVPGAKAWMFVYPREPRLVDRYIEGFGEAGMVEVILWLGPRADWGDYVGCFEGRGFGVERVVGVEGGLEGFEMLGVVRRVGSF
;
A
#
# COMPACT_ATOMS: atom_id res chain seq x y z
N MET A 1 25.79 -3.38 -16.75
CA MET A 1 26.37 -2.75 -15.55
C MET A 1 25.17 -2.15 -14.88
N ASP A 2 24.57 -2.92 -13.99
CA ASP A 2 23.29 -2.55 -13.40
C ASP A 2 23.54 -1.35 -12.49
N GLU A 3 22.75 -0.30 -12.70
CA GLU A 3 22.82 0.94 -11.94
C GLU A 3 22.53 0.64 -10.47
N ASP A 4 23.27 1.27 -9.57
CA ASP A 4 23.09 1.10 -8.13
C ASP A 4 21.62 1.43 -7.72
N PRO A 5 20.95 0.60 -6.89
CA PRO A 5 19.55 0.82 -6.51
C PRO A 5 19.27 2.19 -5.88
N GLU A 6 20.21 2.71 -5.08
CA GLU A 6 20.09 4.02 -4.44
C GLU A 6 20.15 5.14 -5.49
N THR A 7 21.09 5.05 -6.42
CA THR A 7 21.19 5.96 -7.57
C THR A 7 19.91 5.92 -8.44
N THR A 8 19.37 4.72 -8.66
CA THR A 8 18.13 4.52 -9.42
C THR A 8 16.93 5.19 -8.74
N LEU A 9 16.76 4.99 -7.42
CA LEU A 9 15.68 5.61 -6.65
C LEU A 9 15.82 7.14 -6.56
N GLN A 10 17.04 7.64 -6.45
CA GLN A 10 17.32 9.07 -6.49
C GLN A 10 16.90 9.67 -7.83
N ASN A 11 17.27 9.03 -8.94
CA ASN A 11 16.88 9.46 -10.29
C ASN A 11 15.35 9.44 -10.46
N LEU A 12 14.67 8.39 -10.01
CA LEU A 12 13.20 8.29 -10.06
C LEU A 12 12.52 9.36 -9.21
N THR A 13 13.05 9.65 -8.02
CA THR A 13 12.53 10.71 -7.15
C THR A 13 12.59 12.08 -7.84
N THR A 14 13.66 12.38 -8.57
CA THR A 14 13.77 13.65 -9.32
C THR A 14 12.83 13.75 -10.54
N GLN A 15 12.30 12.63 -11.01
CA GLN A 15 11.33 12.59 -12.11
C GLN A 15 9.89 12.77 -11.62
N LEU A 16 9.62 12.59 -10.32
CA LEU A 16 8.30 12.83 -9.77
C LEU A 16 7.91 14.30 -9.93
N THR A 17 6.67 14.51 -10.34
CA THR A 17 6.09 15.85 -10.49
C THR A 17 4.83 15.99 -9.66
N THR A 18 4.23 17.18 -9.65
CA THR A 18 2.92 17.39 -9.03
C THR A 18 1.78 16.75 -9.81
N THR A 19 2.00 16.38 -11.07
CA THR A 19 1.03 15.68 -11.90
C THR A 19 1.26 14.16 -11.81
N PRO A 20 0.20 13.35 -11.61
CA PRO A 20 0.30 11.89 -11.68
C PRO A 20 0.89 11.43 -13.00
N GLN A 21 1.82 10.47 -12.94
CA GLN A 21 2.46 9.89 -14.12
C GLN A 21 2.57 8.37 -13.97
N ALA A 22 2.40 7.66 -15.08
CA ALA A 22 2.66 6.23 -15.12
C ALA A 22 4.17 5.98 -15.05
N PHE A 23 4.59 5.13 -14.10
CA PHE A 23 5.96 4.64 -14.02
C PHE A 23 6.02 3.19 -14.49
N PRO A 24 7.05 2.79 -15.25
CA PRO A 24 7.26 1.39 -15.56
C PRO A 24 7.27 0.56 -14.27
N THR A 25 6.59 -0.58 -14.28
CA THR A 25 6.48 -1.53 -13.16
C THR A 25 5.66 -1.10 -11.95
N CYS A 26 5.00 0.05 -11.96
CA CYS A 26 4.00 0.43 -10.95
C CYS A 26 2.62 0.55 -11.60
N CYS A 27 1.60 -0.06 -10.98
CA CYS A 27 0.22 0.00 -11.47
C CYS A 27 -0.45 1.35 -11.18
N LEU A 28 -0.01 2.03 -10.14
CA LEU A 28 -0.52 3.32 -9.70
C LEU A 28 0.24 4.44 -10.39
N SER A 29 -0.45 5.47 -10.87
CA SER A 29 0.23 6.70 -11.29
C SER A 29 0.85 7.38 -10.06
N LEU A 30 2.11 7.80 -10.17
CA LEU A 30 2.86 8.39 -9.05
C LEU A 30 3.01 9.89 -9.22
N SER A 31 2.95 10.59 -8.09
CA SER A 31 3.15 12.05 -8.01
C SER A 31 3.70 12.43 -6.64
N THR A 32 4.34 13.59 -6.53
CA THR A 32 4.79 14.12 -5.24
C THR A 32 3.64 14.31 -4.24
N PRO A 33 2.46 14.85 -4.63
CA PRO A 33 1.32 14.98 -3.71
C PRO A 33 0.77 13.63 -3.22
N LEU A 34 0.82 12.58 -4.04
CA LEU A 34 0.43 11.23 -3.61
C LEU A 34 1.36 10.70 -2.51
N LEU A 35 2.68 10.80 -2.71
CA LEU A 35 3.66 10.37 -1.71
C LEU A 35 3.49 11.15 -0.41
N GLN A 36 3.24 12.46 -0.49
CA GLN A 36 2.94 13.30 0.67
C GLN A 36 1.65 12.86 1.37
N THR A 37 0.58 12.62 0.61
CA THR A 37 -0.71 12.15 1.14
C THR A 37 -0.55 10.84 1.89
N LEU A 38 0.09 9.84 1.28
CA LEU A 38 0.36 8.54 1.90
C LEU A 38 1.23 8.69 3.15
N THR A 39 2.27 9.51 3.09
CA THR A 39 3.14 9.81 4.24
C THR A 39 2.36 10.32 5.46
N THR A 40 1.32 11.14 5.27
CA THR A 40 0.50 11.64 6.38
C THR A 40 -0.43 10.58 6.99
N LEU A 41 -0.69 9.50 6.26
CA LEU A 41 -1.63 8.45 6.64
C LEU A 41 -0.93 7.24 7.26
N LEU A 42 0.29 6.96 6.82
CA LEU A 42 1.07 5.80 7.24
C LEU A 42 1.74 6.02 8.61
N PRO A 43 1.84 4.96 9.44
CA PRO A 43 2.52 5.02 10.72
C PRO A 43 4.03 5.23 10.53
N GLN A 44 4.65 5.91 11.50
CA GLN A 44 6.10 6.07 11.59
C GLN A 44 6.69 4.97 12.47
N LYS A 45 7.99 4.72 12.31
CA LYS A 45 8.78 3.82 13.17
C LYS A 45 8.57 4.18 14.66
N PRO A 46 8.45 3.17 15.56
CA PRO A 46 8.75 1.75 15.35
C PRO A 46 7.60 0.93 14.74
N ASP A 47 6.45 1.55 14.48
CA ASP A 47 5.34 0.89 13.80
C ASP A 47 5.61 0.76 12.30
N TYR A 48 4.90 -0.15 11.64
CA TYR A 48 5.11 -0.45 10.23
C TYR A 48 3.82 -0.67 9.46
N THR A 49 3.94 -0.50 8.15
CA THR A 49 2.92 -0.76 7.14
C THR A 49 3.24 -2.05 6.42
N LEU A 50 2.22 -2.87 6.17
CA LEU A 50 2.32 -4.01 5.27
C LEU A 50 1.70 -3.63 3.91
N SER A 51 2.51 -3.59 2.85
CA SER A 51 2.07 -3.39 1.47
C SER A 51 1.77 -4.73 0.82
N ILE A 52 0.50 -4.99 0.55
CA ILE A 52 0.00 -6.30 0.11
C ILE A 52 -0.21 -6.27 -1.40
N GLY A 53 0.48 -7.17 -2.10
CA GLY A 53 0.58 -7.13 -3.56
C GLY A 53 1.57 -6.05 -4.02
N SER A 54 2.74 -5.97 -3.37
CA SER A 54 3.71 -4.87 -3.57
C SER A 54 4.33 -4.83 -4.96
N GLY A 55 4.19 -5.89 -5.78
CA GLY A 55 4.71 -5.92 -7.14
C GLY A 55 6.21 -5.62 -7.18
N SER A 56 6.62 -4.65 -8.01
CA SER A 56 8.04 -4.29 -8.12
C SER A 56 8.61 -3.63 -6.86
N GLY A 57 7.76 -3.15 -5.95
CA GLY A 57 8.18 -2.45 -4.75
C GLY A 57 8.48 -0.96 -4.96
N LEU A 58 8.17 -0.40 -6.14
CA LEU A 58 8.56 0.97 -6.49
C LEU A 58 7.92 2.03 -5.57
N LEU A 59 6.62 1.90 -5.26
CA LEU A 59 5.92 2.87 -4.43
C LEU A 59 6.49 2.88 -3.01
N GLU A 60 6.71 1.69 -2.45
CA GLU A 60 7.22 1.47 -1.11
C GLU A 60 8.64 2.03 -0.96
N ALA A 61 9.50 1.75 -1.95
CA ALA A 61 10.86 2.26 -1.97
C ALA A 61 10.89 3.79 -2.10
N LEU A 62 10.04 4.40 -2.94
CA LEU A 62 9.96 5.86 -3.04
C LEU A 62 9.45 6.50 -1.74
N LEU A 63 8.45 5.91 -1.09
CA LEU A 63 7.93 6.41 0.20
C LEU A 63 8.99 6.36 1.29
N THR A 64 9.73 5.25 1.41
CA THR A 64 10.78 5.08 2.42
C THR A 64 12.04 5.89 2.11
N HIS A 65 12.39 6.06 0.83
CA HIS A 65 13.50 6.92 0.40
C HIS A 65 13.24 8.40 0.70
N THR A 66 12.03 8.88 0.36
CA THR A 66 11.64 10.28 0.60
C THR A 66 11.25 10.56 2.06
N ASN A 67 10.87 9.52 2.81
CA ASN A 67 10.60 9.60 4.23
C ASN A 67 11.18 8.40 5.02
N PRO A 68 12.43 8.50 5.48
CA PRO A 68 13.10 7.42 6.23
C PRO A 68 12.46 7.06 7.57
N THR A 69 11.52 7.86 8.07
CA THR A 69 10.77 7.55 9.31
C THR A 69 9.69 6.48 9.10
N LEU A 70 9.33 6.19 7.84
CA LEU A 70 8.41 5.11 7.51
C LEU A 70 9.13 3.75 7.55
N GLN A 71 8.39 2.71 7.92
CA GLN A 71 8.76 1.32 7.71
C GLN A 71 7.64 0.64 6.93
N ILE A 72 7.98 0.15 5.73
CA ILE A 72 7.02 -0.51 4.84
C ILE A 72 7.61 -1.86 4.43
N GLU A 73 6.82 -2.91 4.61
CA GLU A 73 7.18 -4.27 4.24
C GLU A 73 6.28 -4.78 3.12
N GLY A 74 6.87 -5.30 2.06
CA GLY A 74 6.14 -5.80 0.89
C GLY A 74 5.72 -7.26 1.05
N VAL A 75 4.55 -7.60 0.54
CA VAL A 75 4.06 -8.97 0.40
C VAL A 75 3.72 -9.23 -1.05
N GLU A 76 4.26 -10.28 -1.62
CA GLU A 76 4.07 -10.63 -3.04
C GLU A 76 4.07 -12.14 -3.25
N VAL A 77 3.42 -12.60 -4.31
CA VAL A 77 3.42 -14.02 -4.69
C VAL A 77 4.63 -14.40 -5.53
N ASN A 78 5.12 -13.47 -6.37
CA ASN A 78 6.25 -13.72 -7.24
C ASN A 78 7.55 -13.10 -6.67
N PRO A 79 8.50 -13.90 -6.15
CA PRO A 79 9.73 -13.36 -5.57
C PRO A 79 10.62 -12.61 -6.57
N THR A 80 10.42 -12.83 -7.89
CA THR A 80 11.28 -12.25 -8.93
C THR A 80 10.81 -10.89 -9.44
N VAL A 81 9.62 -10.44 -9.02
CA VAL A 81 9.06 -9.17 -9.53
C VAL A 81 9.57 -7.96 -8.76
N ASN A 82 9.91 -8.11 -7.48
CA ASN A 82 10.48 -7.05 -6.66
C ASN A 82 11.84 -6.60 -7.21
N ARG A 83 12.04 -5.28 -7.27
CA ARG A 83 13.27 -4.64 -7.75
C ARG A 83 13.80 -3.58 -6.79
N TYR A 84 12.95 -3.07 -5.91
CA TYR A 84 13.23 -1.84 -5.16
C TYR A 84 13.15 -2.00 -3.64
N ILE A 85 12.33 -2.93 -3.12
CA ILE A 85 12.28 -3.21 -1.68
C ILE A 85 13.49 -4.05 -1.30
N ALA A 86 14.14 -3.72 -0.20
CA ALA A 86 15.27 -4.50 0.32
C ALA A 86 14.81 -5.90 0.77
N GLU A 87 15.67 -6.90 0.63
CA GLU A 87 15.31 -8.31 0.84
C GLU A 87 14.71 -8.57 2.22
N GLN A 88 15.22 -7.92 3.28
CA GLN A 88 14.70 -8.09 4.64
C GLN A 88 13.28 -7.53 4.85
N ASP A 89 12.85 -6.62 3.99
CA ASP A 89 11.55 -5.96 4.05
C ASP A 89 10.57 -6.57 3.04
N MET A 90 10.99 -7.64 2.34
CA MET A 90 10.21 -8.34 1.32
C MET A 90 9.78 -9.73 1.79
N HIS A 91 8.48 -10.00 1.73
CA HIS A 91 7.90 -11.28 2.13
C HIS A 91 7.18 -11.94 0.96
N VAL A 92 7.34 -13.26 0.84
CA VAL A 92 6.80 -14.04 -0.27
C VAL A 92 5.73 -15.00 0.25
N VAL A 93 4.55 -14.96 -0.36
CA VAL A 93 3.44 -15.89 -0.07
C VAL A 93 3.20 -16.82 -1.25
N SER A 94 2.59 -17.99 -1.02
CA SER A 94 2.51 -19.06 -2.03
C SER A 94 1.32 -18.93 -2.99
N GLY A 95 0.36 -18.06 -2.69
CA GLY A 95 -0.89 -17.96 -3.42
C GLY A 95 -1.50 -16.56 -3.39
N THR A 96 -2.31 -16.25 -4.40
CA THR A 96 -2.93 -14.93 -4.61
C THR A 96 -3.78 -14.45 -3.44
N TRP A 97 -4.31 -15.36 -2.62
CA TRP A 97 -5.12 -15.03 -1.44
C TRP A 97 -4.47 -15.48 -0.13
N ASP A 98 -3.19 -15.85 -0.18
CA ASP A 98 -2.46 -16.24 1.01
C ASP A 98 -2.16 -14.99 1.85
N VAL A 99 -2.25 -15.19 3.16
CA VAL A 99 -2.06 -14.14 4.17
C VAL A 99 -0.74 -14.38 4.89
N LEU A 100 0.06 -13.33 5.08
CA LEU A 100 1.33 -13.41 5.79
C LEU A 100 1.11 -13.40 7.32
N SER A 101 0.69 -14.54 7.87
CA SER A 101 0.28 -14.65 9.28
C SER A 101 1.37 -14.27 10.30
N SER A 102 2.65 -14.30 9.92
CA SER A 102 3.77 -13.97 10.80
C SER A 102 3.95 -12.46 11.06
N ARG A 103 3.51 -11.60 10.13
CA ARG A 103 3.68 -10.13 10.22
C ARG A 103 2.35 -9.40 10.34
N VAL A 104 1.32 -9.82 9.60
CA VAL A 104 0.02 -9.13 9.54
C VAL A 104 -0.55 -8.72 10.91
N PRO A 105 -0.51 -9.56 11.97
CA PRO A 105 -1.06 -9.18 13.28
C PRO A 105 -0.40 -7.94 13.90
N GLY A 106 0.88 -7.68 13.60
CA GLY A 106 1.64 -6.58 14.20
C GLY A 106 1.66 -5.29 13.38
N ALA A 107 1.18 -5.31 12.13
CA ALA A 107 1.18 -4.13 11.28
C ALA A 107 0.11 -3.13 11.74
N LYS A 108 0.49 -1.85 11.88
CA LYS A 108 -0.44 -0.75 12.22
C LYS A 108 -1.22 -0.24 11.01
N ALA A 109 -0.67 -0.43 9.81
CA ALA A 109 -1.31 -0.10 8.57
C ALA A 109 -1.23 -1.24 7.56
N TRP A 110 -2.28 -1.41 6.77
CA TRP A 110 -2.26 -2.23 5.57
C TRP A 110 -2.47 -1.35 4.35
N MET A 111 -1.72 -1.62 3.28
CA MET A 111 -1.85 -0.92 2.02
C MET A 111 -2.10 -1.94 0.92
N PHE A 112 -3.25 -1.84 0.25
CA PHE A 112 -3.59 -2.63 -0.93
C PHE A 112 -3.50 -1.73 -2.15
N VAL A 113 -2.61 -2.05 -3.08
CA VAL A 113 -2.41 -1.27 -4.31
C VAL A 113 -2.83 -2.12 -5.50
N TYR A 114 -3.87 -1.69 -6.22
CA TYR A 114 -4.47 -2.44 -7.31
C TYR A 114 -4.70 -3.93 -6.96
N PRO A 115 -5.35 -4.24 -5.83
CA PRO A 115 -5.68 -5.63 -5.53
C PRO A 115 -6.52 -6.20 -6.68
N ARG A 116 -6.26 -7.45 -7.05
CA ARG A 116 -6.92 -8.08 -8.20
C ARG A 116 -8.34 -8.54 -7.90
N GLU A 117 -8.58 -8.94 -6.65
CA GLU A 117 -9.86 -9.51 -6.23
C GLU A 117 -10.22 -9.08 -4.79
N PRO A 118 -11.50 -8.72 -4.52
CA PRO A 118 -11.99 -8.38 -3.18
C PRO A 118 -11.73 -9.46 -2.13
N ARG A 119 -11.74 -10.73 -2.57
CA ARG A 119 -11.46 -11.88 -1.71
C ARG A 119 -10.13 -11.79 -0.95
N LEU A 120 -9.11 -11.16 -1.54
CA LEU A 120 -7.84 -10.94 -0.83
C LEU A 120 -8.04 -10.04 0.39
N VAL A 121 -8.74 -8.92 0.21
CA VAL A 121 -9.03 -7.96 1.29
C VAL A 121 -9.87 -8.65 2.37
N ASP A 122 -10.91 -9.39 1.98
CA ASP A 122 -11.75 -10.15 2.92
C ASP A 122 -10.93 -11.09 3.79
N ARG A 123 -9.97 -11.82 3.21
CA ARG A 123 -9.14 -12.79 3.95
C ARG A 123 -8.25 -12.13 4.99
N TYR A 124 -7.70 -10.94 4.70
CA TYR A 124 -6.94 -10.17 5.67
C TYR A 124 -7.83 -9.65 6.80
N ILE A 125 -9.01 -9.11 6.47
CA ILE A 125 -9.96 -8.59 7.48
C ILE A 125 -10.50 -9.73 8.37
N GLU A 126 -10.94 -10.84 7.79
CA GLU A 126 -11.46 -12.00 8.54
C GLU A 126 -10.39 -12.64 9.42
N GLY A 127 -9.16 -12.75 8.92
CA GLY A 127 -8.07 -13.39 9.66
C GLY A 127 -7.49 -12.53 10.78
N PHE A 128 -7.45 -11.20 10.59
CA PHE A 128 -6.61 -10.33 11.42
C PHE A 128 -7.22 -8.97 11.74
N GLY A 129 -8.36 -8.61 11.15
CA GLY A 129 -8.97 -7.29 11.34
C GLY A 129 -9.38 -7.04 12.79
N GLU A 130 -9.99 -8.03 13.45
CA GLU A 130 -10.45 -7.89 14.84
C GLU A 130 -9.30 -7.93 15.85
N ALA A 131 -8.45 -8.98 15.77
CA ALA A 131 -7.42 -9.27 16.76
C ALA A 131 -6.05 -8.62 16.49
N GLY A 132 -5.85 -8.06 15.30
CA GLY A 132 -4.59 -7.43 14.90
C GLY A 132 -4.46 -5.98 15.36
N MET A 133 -3.26 -5.42 15.16
CA MET A 133 -2.91 -4.07 15.55
C MET A 133 -3.31 -3.00 14.50
N VAL A 134 -3.91 -3.41 13.38
CA VAL A 134 -4.22 -2.50 12.27
C VAL A 134 -5.21 -1.42 12.69
N GLU A 135 -4.87 -0.17 12.38
CA GLU A 135 -5.65 1.04 12.68
C GLU A 135 -6.12 1.73 11.40
N VAL A 136 -5.34 1.59 10.32
CA VAL A 136 -5.64 2.17 9.01
C VAL A 136 -5.41 1.17 7.89
N ILE A 137 -6.35 1.14 6.96
CA ILE A 137 -6.24 0.38 5.73
C ILE A 137 -6.37 1.37 4.59
N LEU A 138 -5.37 1.36 3.71
CA LEU A 138 -5.35 2.16 2.49
C LEU A 138 -5.65 1.23 1.32
N TRP A 139 -6.71 1.53 0.59
CA TRP A 139 -7.02 0.86 -0.67
C TRP A 139 -6.77 1.83 -1.80
N LEU A 140 -5.87 1.49 -2.74
CA LEU A 140 -5.53 2.29 -3.90
C LEU A 140 -5.87 1.52 -5.16
N GLY A 141 -6.62 2.13 -6.08
CA GLY A 141 -7.01 1.46 -7.32
C GLY A 141 -7.98 2.28 -8.16
N PRO A 142 -8.52 1.71 -9.24
CA PRO A 142 -9.49 2.36 -10.10
C PRO A 142 -10.78 2.67 -9.34
N ARG A 143 -11.29 3.89 -9.50
CA ARG A 143 -12.56 4.32 -8.90
C ARG A 143 -13.74 3.43 -9.30
N ALA A 144 -13.70 2.83 -10.49
CA ALA A 144 -14.72 1.91 -10.98
C ALA A 144 -14.81 0.63 -10.14
N ASP A 145 -13.69 0.18 -9.58
CA ASP A 145 -13.60 -1.09 -8.85
C ASP A 145 -14.01 -0.93 -7.39
N TRP A 146 -13.97 0.30 -6.84
CA TRP A 146 -14.22 0.56 -5.41
C TRP A 146 -15.54 -0.04 -4.89
N GLY A 147 -16.59 -0.06 -5.72
CA GLY A 147 -17.88 -0.65 -5.34
C GLY A 147 -17.80 -2.13 -4.98
N ASP A 148 -16.85 -2.87 -5.54
CA ASP A 148 -16.64 -4.29 -5.26
C ASP A 148 -15.85 -4.53 -3.95
N TYR A 149 -15.12 -3.51 -3.47
CA TYR A 149 -14.23 -3.62 -2.30
C TYR A 149 -14.78 -2.98 -1.03
N VAL A 150 -15.64 -1.95 -1.14
CA VAL A 150 -16.12 -1.21 0.03
C VAL A 150 -16.84 -2.11 1.05
N GLY A 151 -17.55 -3.12 0.57
CA GLY A 151 -18.25 -4.10 1.40
C GLY A 151 -17.32 -4.98 2.26
N CYS A 152 -16.04 -5.13 1.89
CA CYS A 152 -15.07 -5.90 2.67
C CYS A 152 -14.80 -5.32 4.07
N PHE A 153 -15.11 -4.04 4.28
CA PHE A 153 -14.86 -3.32 5.54
C PHE A 153 -16.11 -3.20 6.41
N GLU A 154 -17.31 -3.29 5.83
CA GLU A 154 -18.58 -3.04 6.53
C GLU A 154 -18.86 -4.09 7.62
N GLY A 155 -19.29 -3.63 8.80
CA GLY A 155 -19.67 -4.51 9.91
C GLY A 155 -18.51 -5.27 10.56
N ARG A 156 -17.25 -4.99 10.17
CA ARG A 156 -16.06 -5.72 10.61
C ARG A 156 -15.11 -4.88 11.47
N GLY A 157 -15.66 -3.87 12.16
CA GLY A 157 -14.88 -2.96 13.01
C GLY A 157 -14.11 -1.89 12.24
N PHE A 158 -14.33 -1.77 10.93
CA PHE A 158 -13.73 -0.76 10.06
C PHE A 158 -14.78 0.09 9.39
N GLY A 159 -14.44 1.36 9.12
CA GLY A 159 -15.31 2.32 8.46
C GLY A 159 -14.50 3.16 7.49
N VAL A 160 -15.10 3.48 6.34
CA VAL A 160 -14.51 4.40 5.36
C VAL A 160 -14.52 5.80 5.97
N GLU A 161 -13.34 6.33 6.31
CA GLU A 161 -13.18 7.68 6.84
C GLU A 161 -13.36 8.71 5.72
N ARG A 162 -12.69 8.48 4.59
CA ARG A 162 -12.74 9.36 3.41
C ARG A 162 -12.26 8.65 2.16
N VAL A 163 -12.66 9.20 1.02
CA VAL A 163 -12.14 8.86 -0.31
C VAL A 163 -11.37 10.05 -0.83
N VAL A 164 -10.16 9.80 -1.32
CA VAL A 164 -9.26 10.81 -1.89
C VAL A 164 -9.08 10.54 -3.38
N GLY A 165 -9.19 11.56 -4.21
CA GLY A 165 -8.99 11.50 -5.66
C GLY A 165 -7.84 12.39 -6.12
N VAL A 166 -8.07 13.15 -7.19
CA VAL A 166 -7.06 14.04 -7.82
C VAL A 166 -6.42 15.03 -6.86
N GLU A 167 -7.15 15.48 -5.84
CA GLU A 167 -6.65 16.39 -4.80
C GLU A 167 -5.56 15.77 -3.92
N GLY A 168 -5.50 14.44 -3.85
CA GLY A 168 -4.41 13.70 -3.20
C GLY A 168 -3.28 13.30 -4.13
N GLY A 169 -3.27 13.77 -5.38
CA GLY A 169 -2.23 13.45 -6.36
C GLY A 169 -2.43 12.13 -7.12
N LEU A 170 -3.67 11.63 -7.17
CA LEU A 170 -4.04 10.46 -7.97
C LEU A 170 -4.48 10.86 -9.38
N GLU A 171 -4.39 9.93 -10.33
CA GLU A 171 -4.95 10.12 -11.67
C GLU A 171 -6.48 10.17 -11.61
N GLY A 172 -7.14 10.80 -12.59
CA GLY A 172 -8.60 11.06 -12.54
C GLY A 172 -9.50 9.82 -12.45
N PHE A 173 -9.01 8.65 -12.86
CA PHE A 173 -9.71 7.38 -12.74
C PHE A 173 -9.30 6.57 -11.51
N GLU A 174 -8.30 7.01 -10.75
CA GLU A 174 -7.80 6.35 -9.54
C GLU A 174 -8.39 6.98 -8.28
N MET A 175 -8.36 6.26 -7.18
CA MET A 175 -8.72 6.78 -5.87
C MET A 175 -7.97 6.06 -4.74
N LEU A 176 -7.94 6.71 -3.59
CA LEU A 176 -7.51 6.17 -2.31
C LEU A 176 -8.71 6.11 -1.36
N GLY A 177 -9.12 4.91 -0.97
CA GLY A 177 -10.02 4.68 0.16
C GLY A 177 -9.22 4.67 1.46
N VAL A 178 -9.48 5.62 2.35
CA VAL A 178 -8.92 5.64 3.71
C VAL A 178 -9.94 5.01 4.65
N VAL A 179 -9.61 3.82 5.15
CA VAL A 179 -10.45 3.05 6.04
C VAL A 179 -9.79 3.01 7.42
N ARG A 180 -10.54 3.33 8.47
CA ARG A 180 -10.05 3.32 9.86
C ARG A 180 -10.80 2.31 10.69
N ARG A 181 -10.12 1.82 11.73
CA ARG A 181 -10.81 1.10 12.80
C ARG A 181 -11.83 2.04 13.45
N VAL A 182 -13.07 1.57 13.57
CA VAL A 182 -14.12 2.26 14.32
C VAL A 182 -13.95 1.84 15.78
N GLY A 183 -13.73 2.81 16.67
CA GLY A 183 -13.64 2.54 18.10
C GLY A 183 -14.92 1.86 18.58
N SER A 184 -14.78 0.78 19.35
CA SER A 184 -15.87 0.26 20.18
C SER A 184 -16.21 1.36 21.18
N PHE A 185 -17.36 2.01 21.03
CA PHE A 185 -17.91 2.88 22.06
C PHE A 185 -18.39 2.05 23.25
#